data_AF-A0A3P8CYB5-F1
#
_entry.id   AF-A0A3P8CYB5-F1
#
_cell.length_a   1.000
_cell.length_b   1.000
_cell.length_c   1.000
_cell.angle_alpha   90.00
_cell.angle_beta   90.00
_cell.angle_gamma   90.00
#
_symmetry.space_group_name_H-M   'P 1'
#
loop_
_entity.id
_entity.type
_entity.pdbx_description
1 polymer ?
#
loop_
_entity_poly.entity_id
_entity_poly.type
_entity_poly.pdbx_seq_one_letter_code
_entity_poly.pdbx_strand_id
1 'polypeptide(L)'
;MNTDSIRSTLIFRINDFTLQHNTQGINCQDCKNFFYRPSGVSHYNPDACRHCDCEATGSVDGSCVKDDGEATQGLSPGDCYCKPGFGGHRCDRCALGYRNYPVCEPCPCSIAGSLNYATCEDSCQCKENVAGIFCDRCKPGFFNLDVDNPNGCTACFCFGIINECQQVNWGTEKIMDMSGWILTDADGKRSSSLLKSSFGLSLTANSRQMQDKSLAYWKAPSAYLGDLVSNLTFYRILSYGGYLHYFVYFAADAHGPLTPMADVVLKGNRMTIEHSLKMNFPERENISISVRFSEISDWFHRDTHIRVNKREFMTVLADVQLLMVRAVYHKHQMQSRCVF
;
A
#
# COMPACT_ATOMS: atom_id res chain seq x y z
N MET A 1 74.82 -18.30 25.77
CA MET A 1 73.58 -18.90 26.32
C MET A 1 72.43 -17.96 26.04
N ASN A 2 71.72 -18.20 24.94
CA ASN A 2 70.27 -18.30 24.86
C ASN A 2 69.88 -18.33 23.38
N THR A 3 69.41 -19.49 22.98
CA THR A 3 68.88 -19.81 21.66
C THR A 3 67.48 -19.23 21.52
N ASP A 4 67.30 -18.41 20.48
CA ASP A 4 66.00 -17.90 20.04
C ASP A 4 65.05 -19.04 19.67
N SER A 5 63.96 -19.17 20.42
CA SER A 5 62.84 -20.05 20.08
C SER A 5 61.79 -19.24 19.34
N ILE A 6 61.79 -19.36 18.01
CA ILE A 6 60.73 -18.88 17.14
C ILE A 6 59.47 -19.69 17.45
N ARG A 7 58.56 -19.13 18.25
CA ARG A 7 57.17 -19.63 18.33
C ARG A 7 56.44 -19.14 17.09
N SER A 8 56.39 -20.02 16.09
CA SER A 8 55.47 -19.91 14.98
C SER A 8 54.04 -19.99 15.52
N THR A 9 53.41 -18.83 15.72
CA THR A 9 51.97 -18.75 15.96
C THR A 9 51.29 -19.29 14.72
N LEU A 10 50.72 -20.49 14.82
CA LEU A 10 49.77 -21.03 13.86
C LEU A 10 48.59 -20.07 13.76
N ILE A 11 48.68 -19.12 12.83
CA ILE A 11 47.52 -18.42 12.31
C ILE A 11 46.72 -19.50 11.58
N PHE A 12 45.68 -20.02 12.22
CA PHE A 12 44.63 -20.71 11.49
C PHE A 12 44.05 -19.69 10.51
N ARG A 13 44.50 -19.72 9.25
CA ARG A 13 43.68 -19.27 8.14
C ARG A 13 42.45 -20.17 8.18
N ILE A 14 41.33 -19.62 8.63
CA ILE A 14 40.01 -20.21 8.39
C ILE A 14 39.77 -20.02 6.88
N ASN A 15 40.46 -20.83 6.08
CA ASN A 15 40.11 -21.04 4.69
C ASN A 15 39.00 -22.09 4.70
N ASP A 16 37.85 -21.72 4.14
CA ASP A 16 36.63 -22.51 3.99
C ASP A 16 35.91 -22.89 5.30
N PHE A 17 35.00 -22.00 5.75
CA PHE A 17 33.71 -22.52 6.22
C PHE A 17 33.10 -23.27 5.03
N THR A 18 33.29 -24.58 4.96
CA THR A 18 32.43 -25.40 4.10
C THR A 18 31.00 -25.16 4.60
N LEU A 19 30.24 -24.36 3.86
CA LEU A 19 28.82 -24.14 4.06
C LEU A 19 28.10 -25.48 3.85
N GLN A 20 28.12 -26.32 4.89
CA GLN A 20 27.40 -27.58 4.97
C GLN A 20 25.91 -27.28 5.16
N HIS A 21 25.05 -28.26 4.82
CA HIS A 21 23.60 -28.16 5.04
C HIS A 21 22.86 -27.04 4.28
N ASN A 22 23.41 -26.54 3.17
CA ASN A 22 22.77 -25.52 2.31
C ASN A 22 22.38 -24.21 3.04
N THR A 23 23.13 -23.87 4.08
CA THR A 23 22.98 -22.63 4.86
C THR A 23 23.90 -21.52 4.35
N GLN A 24 23.65 -20.27 4.74
CA GLN A 24 24.45 -19.07 4.48
C GLN A 24 24.33 -18.05 5.63
N GLY A 25 25.13 -16.99 5.59
CA GLY A 25 25.22 -15.97 6.63
C GLY A 25 26.36 -16.22 7.61
N ILE A 26 26.71 -15.19 8.39
CA ILE A 26 27.86 -15.21 9.32
C ILE A 26 27.71 -16.32 10.37
N ASN A 27 26.47 -16.66 10.75
CA ASN A 27 26.14 -17.70 11.71
C ASN A 27 25.40 -18.89 11.07
N CYS A 28 25.48 -19.05 9.74
CA CYS A 28 24.73 -20.08 9.00
C CYS A 28 23.22 -20.04 9.28
N GLN A 29 22.69 -18.85 9.56
CA GLN A 29 21.32 -18.68 10.06
C GLN A 29 20.26 -18.66 8.95
N ASP A 30 20.69 -18.47 7.70
CA ASP A 30 19.81 -18.34 6.53
C ASP A 30 20.00 -19.52 5.57
N CYS A 31 19.01 -19.82 4.73
CA CYS A 31 19.19 -20.78 3.64
C CYS A 31 19.80 -20.12 2.40
N LYS A 32 20.63 -20.89 1.66
CA LYS A 32 21.14 -20.48 0.34
C LYS A 32 19.97 -20.24 -0.63
N ASN A 33 20.23 -19.51 -1.72
CA ASN A 33 19.25 -19.40 -2.80
C ASN A 33 18.84 -20.78 -3.32
N PHE A 34 17.58 -20.92 -3.72
CA PHE A 34 16.95 -22.20 -4.10
C PHE A 34 16.75 -23.20 -2.94
N PHE A 35 16.96 -22.75 -1.70
CA PHE A 35 16.62 -23.50 -0.50
C PHE A 35 15.74 -22.68 0.43
N TYR A 36 14.85 -23.36 1.15
CA TYR A 36 13.97 -22.76 2.14
C TYR A 36 13.95 -23.57 3.43
N ARG A 37 13.56 -22.91 4.51
CA ARG A 37 13.34 -23.48 5.82
C ARG A 37 11.84 -23.53 6.08
N PRO A 38 11.25 -24.72 6.26
CA PRO A 38 9.83 -24.85 6.58
C PRO A 38 9.47 -24.15 7.89
N SER A 39 8.23 -23.66 7.97
CA SER A 39 7.75 -23.00 9.18
C SER A 39 7.88 -23.89 10.41
N GLY A 40 8.32 -23.30 11.53
CA GLY A 40 8.54 -24.00 12.80
C GLY A 40 9.82 -24.83 12.91
N VAL A 41 10.68 -24.85 11.87
CA VAL A 41 11.97 -25.55 11.92
C VAL A 41 13.07 -24.60 12.41
N SER A 42 13.80 -25.01 13.46
CA SER A 42 14.93 -24.24 14.02
C SER A 42 16.14 -24.23 13.07
N HIS A 43 16.87 -23.09 12.97
CA HIS A 43 18.12 -23.01 12.20
C HIS A 43 19.25 -23.88 12.76
N TYR A 44 19.13 -24.35 14.01
CA TYR A 44 20.10 -25.29 14.59
C TYR A 44 19.90 -26.73 14.10
N ASN A 45 18.83 -27.02 13.35
CA ASN A 45 18.61 -28.34 12.78
C ASN A 45 19.52 -28.53 11.54
N PRO A 46 20.35 -29.60 11.48
CA PRO A 46 21.23 -29.86 10.35
C PRO A 46 20.49 -30.06 9.02
N ASP A 47 19.20 -30.43 9.03
CA ASP A 47 18.37 -30.57 7.83
C ASP A 47 17.32 -29.44 7.69
N ALA A 48 17.64 -28.26 8.22
CA ALA A 48 16.72 -27.12 8.20
C ALA A 48 16.42 -26.61 6.79
N CYS A 49 17.42 -26.58 5.90
CA CYS A 49 17.29 -26.02 4.55
C CYS A 49 17.00 -27.12 3.51
N ARG A 50 15.80 -27.03 2.91
CA ARG A 50 15.29 -27.95 1.88
C ARG A 50 15.29 -27.28 0.51
N HIS A 51 15.51 -28.05 -0.54
CA HIS A 51 15.52 -27.51 -1.90
C HIS A 51 14.11 -27.07 -2.33
N CYS A 52 14.03 -25.96 -3.07
CA CYS A 52 12.77 -25.51 -3.67
C CYS A 52 12.30 -26.50 -4.74
N ASP A 53 11.03 -26.88 -4.76
CA ASP A 53 10.49 -27.82 -5.75
C ASP A 53 9.68 -27.08 -6.83
N CYS A 54 10.31 -26.15 -7.53
CA CYS A 54 9.64 -25.28 -8.49
C CYS A 54 9.60 -25.88 -9.90
N GLU A 55 8.46 -25.75 -10.57
CA GLU A 55 8.28 -26.14 -11.97
C GLU A 55 8.93 -25.09 -12.88
N ALA A 56 9.87 -25.51 -13.74
CA ALA A 56 10.65 -24.59 -14.58
C ALA A 56 9.77 -23.82 -15.59
N THR A 57 8.67 -24.44 -16.03
CA THR A 57 7.73 -23.84 -16.96
C THR A 57 7.07 -22.59 -16.36
N GLY A 58 6.51 -22.72 -15.15
CA GLY A 58 5.72 -21.68 -14.50
C GLY A 58 6.46 -20.79 -13.52
N SER A 59 7.63 -21.19 -13.02
CA SER A 59 8.43 -20.37 -12.10
C SER A 59 9.27 -19.32 -12.83
N VAL A 60 9.56 -18.20 -12.16
CA VAL A 60 10.39 -17.11 -12.70
C VAL A 60 11.83 -17.58 -12.92
N ASP A 61 12.44 -18.16 -11.88
CA ASP A 61 13.83 -18.63 -11.89
C ASP A 61 14.07 -19.89 -11.04
N GLY A 62 12.99 -20.52 -10.54
CA GLY A 62 13.06 -21.69 -9.65
C GLY A 62 13.35 -21.37 -8.18
N SER A 63 13.41 -20.09 -7.79
CA SER A 63 13.50 -19.70 -6.38
C SER A 63 12.14 -19.74 -5.66
N CYS A 64 12.19 -19.87 -4.34
CA CYS A 64 11.03 -19.94 -3.47
C CYS A 64 11.24 -19.10 -2.21
N VAL A 65 10.15 -18.81 -1.50
CA VAL A 65 10.15 -18.07 -0.22
C VAL A 65 11.04 -18.81 0.79
N LYS A 66 12.07 -18.13 1.33
CA LYS A 66 13.09 -18.80 2.13
C LYS A 66 12.63 -19.21 3.52
N ASP A 67 11.84 -18.38 4.19
CA ASP A 67 11.31 -18.66 5.51
C ASP A 67 10.16 -17.71 5.88
N ASP A 68 9.64 -17.84 7.11
CA ASP A 68 8.51 -17.06 7.61
C ASP A 68 8.78 -15.54 7.65
N GLY A 69 10.05 -15.12 7.66
CA GLY A 69 10.43 -13.71 7.61
C GLY A 69 10.32 -13.09 6.21
N GLU A 70 10.45 -13.91 5.16
CA GLU A 70 10.25 -13.49 3.76
C GLU A 70 8.83 -13.81 3.24
N ALA A 71 8.00 -14.47 4.04
CA ALA A 71 6.62 -14.77 3.69
C ALA A 71 5.76 -13.49 3.62
N THR A 72 5.27 -13.17 2.42
CA THR A 72 4.30 -12.08 2.20
C THR A 72 2.87 -12.62 2.09
N GLN A 73 1.85 -11.76 2.18
CA GLN A 73 0.44 -12.18 2.19
C GLN A 73 0.11 -13.17 1.06
N GLY A 74 -0.26 -14.40 1.44
CA GLY A 74 -0.65 -15.49 0.53
C GLY A 74 0.48 -16.45 0.13
N LEU A 75 1.73 -16.18 0.51
CA LEU A 75 2.88 -17.07 0.31
C LEU A 75 3.43 -17.54 1.65
N SER A 76 3.93 -18.77 1.66
CA SER A 76 4.51 -19.49 2.79
C SER A 76 5.91 -20.01 2.40
N PRO A 77 6.76 -20.37 3.38
CA PRO A 77 8.07 -20.93 3.07
C PRO A 77 7.99 -22.11 2.11
N GLY A 78 8.79 -22.06 1.05
CA GLY A 78 8.81 -23.06 -0.01
C GLY A 78 7.90 -22.76 -1.21
N ASP A 79 6.96 -21.80 -1.10
CA ASP A 79 6.18 -21.36 -2.26
C ASP A 79 7.09 -20.72 -3.31
N CYS A 80 6.96 -21.18 -4.55
CA CYS A 80 7.73 -20.71 -5.68
C CYS A 80 7.22 -19.37 -6.21
N TYR A 81 8.13 -18.53 -6.71
CA TYR A 81 7.74 -17.31 -7.39
C TYR A 81 7.28 -17.62 -8.82
N CYS A 82 5.98 -17.52 -9.06
CA CYS A 82 5.36 -17.87 -10.34
C CYS A 82 5.37 -16.70 -11.34
N LYS A 83 5.52 -17.04 -12.62
CA LYS A 83 5.29 -16.12 -13.75
C LYS A 83 3.82 -15.68 -13.78
N PRO A 84 3.50 -14.52 -14.39
CA PRO A 84 2.12 -14.11 -14.60
C PRO A 84 1.28 -15.21 -15.28
N GLY A 85 0.12 -15.50 -14.72
CA GLY A 85 -0.79 -16.55 -15.21
C GLY A 85 -0.51 -17.96 -14.69
N PHE A 86 0.58 -18.17 -13.95
CA PHE A 86 0.90 -19.44 -13.28
C PHE A 86 0.64 -19.34 -11.78
N GLY A 87 0.29 -20.46 -11.15
CA GLY A 87 -0.01 -20.51 -9.73
C GLY A 87 0.22 -21.88 -9.12
N GLY A 88 -0.03 -21.95 -7.82
CA GLY A 88 0.27 -23.11 -6.99
C GLY A 88 1.64 -23.06 -6.35
N HIS A 89 1.84 -23.86 -5.31
CA HIS A 89 3.08 -23.91 -4.52
C HIS A 89 4.33 -24.08 -5.38
N ARG A 90 4.20 -24.85 -6.47
CA ARG A 90 5.29 -25.17 -7.39
C ARG A 90 5.23 -24.42 -8.72
N CYS A 91 4.22 -23.58 -8.94
CA CYS A 91 3.91 -23.00 -10.26
C CYS A 91 3.60 -24.04 -11.34
N ASP A 92 2.96 -25.15 -10.94
CA ASP A 92 2.67 -26.35 -11.75
C ASP A 92 1.26 -26.36 -12.37
N ARG A 93 0.54 -25.25 -12.24
CA ARG A 93 -0.81 -25.05 -12.79
C ARG A 93 -1.03 -23.60 -13.19
N CYS A 94 -2.11 -23.33 -13.89
CA CYS A 94 -2.52 -21.96 -14.16
C CYS A 94 -3.08 -21.29 -12.90
N ALA A 95 -2.81 -19.99 -12.77
CA ALA A 95 -3.43 -19.13 -11.77
C ALA A 95 -4.93 -19.02 -12.01
N LEU A 96 -5.67 -18.60 -10.98
CA LEU A 96 -7.09 -18.28 -11.13
C LEU A 96 -7.28 -17.22 -12.21
N GLY A 97 -8.25 -17.42 -13.10
CA GLY A 97 -8.44 -16.55 -14.27
C GLY A 97 -7.58 -16.91 -15.48
N TYR A 98 -6.86 -18.04 -15.44
CA TYR A 98 -6.07 -18.56 -16.55
C TYR A 98 -6.35 -20.05 -16.80
N ARG A 99 -6.18 -20.51 -18.03
CA ARG A 99 -6.38 -21.92 -18.45
C ARG A 99 -5.31 -22.41 -19.42
N ASN A 100 -5.34 -23.71 -19.71
CA ASN A 100 -4.53 -24.38 -20.74
C ASN A 100 -3.04 -24.55 -20.42
N TYR A 101 -2.72 -24.96 -19.18
CA TYR A 101 -1.37 -25.40 -18.81
C TYR A 101 -0.82 -26.44 -19.82
N PRO A 102 0.44 -26.34 -20.29
CA PRO A 102 1.53 -25.48 -19.80
C PRO A 102 1.57 -24.05 -20.37
N VAL A 103 0.64 -23.67 -21.26
CA VAL A 103 0.56 -22.34 -21.85
C VAL A 103 -0.63 -21.60 -21.24
N CYS A 104 -0.42 -21.04 -20.05
CA CYS A 104 -1.49 -20.39 -19.30
C CYS A 104 -1.94 -19.09 -20.00
N GLU A 105 -3.11 -19.14 -20.62
CA GLU A 105 -3.79 -18.01 -21.26
C GLU A 105 -4.94 -17.49 -20.38
N PRO A 106 -5.26 -16.19 -20.39
CA PRO A 106 -6.35 -15.65 -19.60
C PRO A 106 -7.70 -16.26 -20.02
N CYS A 107 -8.60 -16.47 -19.06
CA CYS A 107 -9.98 -16.84 -19.36
C CYS A 107 -10.63 -15.76 -20.25
N PRO A 108 -11.62 -16.11 -21.08
CA PRO A 108 -12.38 -15.12 -21.86
C PRO A 108 -13.11 -14.10 -20.99
N CYS A 109 -13.53 -14.49 -19.78
CA CYS A 109 -14.27 -13.63 -18.86
C CYS A 109 -13.36 -12.61 -18.17
N SER A 110 -13.76 -11.34 -18.20
CA SER A 110 -13.06 -10.25 -17.53
C SER A 110 -13.00 -10.47 -16.01
N ILE A 111 -11.79 -10.46 -15.44
CA ILE A 111 -11.57 -10.54 -13.99
C ILE A 111 -12.28 -9.38 -13.27
N ALA A 112 -12.29 -8.19 -13.87
CA ALA A 112 -12.93 -7.03 -13.28
C ALA A 112 -14.45 -7.06 -13.38
N GLY A 113 -14.98 -7.71 -14.43
CA GLY A 113 -16.39 -7.62 -14.78
C GLY A 113 -17.24 -8.86 -14.55
N SER A 114 -16.63 -10.02 -14.32
CA SER A 114 -17.32 -11.30 -14.15
C SER A 114 -17.28 -11.79 -12.71
N LEU A 115 -18.33 -12.51 -12.30
CA LEU A 115 -18.42 -13.22 -11.03
C LEU A 115 -17.73 -14.59 -11.10
N ASN A 116 -17.70 -15.21 -12.29
CA ASN A 116 -17.11 -16.52 -12.55
C ASN A 116 -15.78 -16.46 -13.32
N TYR A 117 -15.03 -15.37 -13.19
CA TYR A 117 -13.75 -15.22 -13.89
C TYR A 117 -12.74 -16.34 -13.57
N ALA A 118 -12.82 -16.93 -12.37
CA ALA A 118 -11.87 -17.93 -11.90
C ALA A 118 -12.11 -19.33 -12.49
N THR A 119 -13.32 -19.66 -12.97
CA THR A 119 -13.67 -21.01 -13.45
C THR A 119 -13.45 -21.19 -14.96
N CYS A 120 -13.16 -20.11 -15.70
CA CYS A 120 -13.03 -20.11 -17.16
C CYS A 120 -14.22 -20.78 -17.89
N GLU A 121 -15.43 -20.68 -17.36
CA GLU A 121 -16.64 -21.13 -18.05
C GLU A 121 -16.86 -20.36 -19.36
N ASP A 122 -17.44 -21.03 -20.37
CA ASP A 122 -17.71 -20.40 -21.67
C ASP A 122 -18.79 -19.31 -21.61
N SER A 123 -19.58 -19.26 -20.53
CA SER A 123 -20.63 -18.26 -20.31
C SER A 123 -20.27 -17.36 -19.12
N CYS A 124 -19.84 -16.13 -19.40
CA CYS A 124 -19.47 -15.18 -18.35
C CYS A 124 -20.70 -14.62 -17.62
N GLN A 125 -20.66 -14.67 -16.29
CA GLN A 125 -21.68 -14.07 -15.42
C GLN A 125 -21.25 -12.66 -15.03
N CYS A 126 -21.81 -11.65 -15.68
CA CYS A 126 -21.38 -10.26 -15.45
C CYS A 126 -21.87 -9.72 -14.11
N LYS A 127 -21.04 -8.88 -13.47
CA LYS A 127 -21.42 -8.03 -12.35
C LYS A 127 -22.55 -7.08 -12.76
N GLU A 128 -23.29 -6.58 -11.77
CA GLU A 128 -24.53 -5.79 -11.94
C GLU A 128 -24.45 -4.72 -13.05
N ASN A 129 -23.38 -3.91 -13.08
CA ASN A 129 -23.28 -2.76 -13.98
C ASN A 129 -22.42 -3.02 -15.23
N VAL A 130 -22.15 -4.28 -15.52
CA VAL A 130 -21.26 -4.73 -16.60
C VAL A 130 -22.05 -5.46 -17.68
N ALA A 131 -21.59 -5.35 -18.91
CA ALA A 131 -22.19 -5.94 -20.10
C ALA A 131 -21.12 -6.54 -21.02
N GLY A 132 -21.58 -7.22 -22.07
CA GLY A 132 -20.74 -7.91 -23.03
C GLY A 132 -20.66 -9.41 -22.76
N ILE A 133 -20.38 -10.18 -23.82
CA ILE A 133 -20.25 -11.64 -23.73
C ILE A 133 -19.08 -12.06 -22.82
N PHE A 134 -18.08 -11.18 -22.69
CA PHE A 134 -16.89 -11.37 -21.87
C PHE A 134 -16.91 -10.50 -20.59
N CYS A 135 -18.01 -9.80 -20.32
CA CYS A 135 -18.13 -8.82 -19.23
C CYS A 135 -17.01 -7.77 -19.23
N ASP A 136 -16.63 -7.32 -20.41
CA ASP A 136 -15.48 -6.47 -20.69
C ASP A 136 -15.85 -4.99 -20.84
N ARG A 137 -17.14 -4.65 -20.77
CA ARG A 137 -17.63 -3.28 -20.96
C ARG A 137 -18.68 -2.88 -19.94
N CYS A 138 -18.76 -1.60 -19.62
CA CYS A 138 -19.81 -1.08 -18.76
C CYS A 138 -21.15 -1.01 -19.49
N LYS A 139 -22.25 -1.18 -18.75
CA LYS A 139 -23.59 -0.83 -19.24
C LYS A 139 -23.68 0.68 -19.53
N PRO A 140 -24.60 1.12 -20.42
CA PRO A 140 -24.86 2.54 -20.63
C PRO A 140 -25.15 3.25 -19.31
N GLY A 141 -24.54 4.43 -19.11
CA GLY A 141 -24.62 5.19 -17.87
C GLY A 141 -23.67 4.72 -16.75
N PHE A 142 -22.69 3.87 -17.07
CA PHE A 142 -21.62 3.46 -16.17
C PHE A 142 -20.25 3.54 -16.86
N PHE A 143 -19.19 3.73 -16.06
CA PHE A 143 -17.81 3.83 -16.52
C PHE A 143 -16.84 3.21 -15.49
N ASN A 144 -15.54 3.14 -15.82
CA ASN A 144 -14.48 2.63 -14.93
C ASN A 144 -14.74 1.19 -14.45
N LEU A 145 -14.57 0.22 -15.36
CA LEU A 145 -14.60 -1.20 -15.03
C LEU A 145 -13.42 -1.55 -14.12
N ASP A 146 -13.71 -1.89 -12.86
CA ASP A 146 -12.74 -2.02 -11.79
C ASP A 146 -12.93 -3.36 -11.04
N VAL A 147 -11.81 -4.05 -10.79
CA VAL A 147 -11.80 -5.34 -10.07
C VAL A 147 -12.31 -5.21 -8.64
N ASP A 148 -11.98 -4.10 -7.98
CA ASP A 148 -12.34 -3.81 -6.60
C ASP A 148 -13.78 -3.29 -6.47
N ASN A 149 -14.44 -2.98 -7.60
CA ASN A 149 -15.83 -2.58 -7.60
C ASN A 149 -16.73 -3.84 -7.59
N PRO A 150 -17.54 -4.08 -6.54
CA PRO A 150 -18.41 -5.25 -6.46
C PRO A 150 -19.46 -5.27 -7.58
N ASN A 151 -19.83 -4.11 -8.12
CA ASN A 151 -20.75 -3.97 -9.24
C ASN A 151 -20.03 -3.84 -10.60
N GLY A 152 -18.71 -3.90 -10.61
CA GLY A 152 -17.83 -3.82 -11.77
C GLY A 152 -17.65 -2.40 -12.28
N CYS A 153 -18.73 -1.74 -12.68
CA CYS A 153 -18.67 -0.35 -13.18
C CYS A 153 -19.32 0.65 -12.22
N THR A 154 -18.79 1.88 -12.25
CA THR A 154 -19.26 3.02 -11.46
C THR A 154 -20.33 3.79 -12.24
N ALA A 155 -21.45 4.10 -11.59
CA ALA A 155 -22.52 4.89 -12.22
C ALA A 155 -22.03 6.30 -12.59
N CYS A 156 -22.40 6.75 -13.79
CA CYS A 156 -22.20 8.13 -14.22
C CYS A 156 -22.83 9.09 -13.21
N PHE A 157 -22.11 10.15 -12.91
CA PHE A 157 -22.56 11.16 -11.96
C PHE A 157 -22.32 12.55 -12.54
N CYS A 158 -23.25 12.99 -13.38
CA CYS A 158 -23.21 14.31 -14.01
C CYS A 158 -24.21 15.27 -13.34
N PHE A 159 -24.35 15.18 -12.00
CA PHE A 159 -25.23 16.02 -11.18
C PHE A 159 -26.70 16.10 -11.66
N GLY A 160 -27.18 15.06 -12.36
CA GLY A 160 -28.55 14.99 -12.89
C GLY A 160 -28.78 15.74 -14.20
N ILE A 161 -27.72 16.26 -14.85
CA ILE A 161 -27.83 16.93 -16.15
C ILE A 161 -27.95 15.90 -17.28
N ILE A 162 -27.10 14.87 -17.25
CA ILE A 162 -27.09 13.74 -18.18
C ILE A 162 -26.81 12.46 -17.41
N ASN A 163 -27.26 11.33 -17.95
CA ASN A 163 -27.02 10.00 -17.36
C ASN A 163 -26.02 9.17 -18.17
N GLU A 164 -25.59 9.66 -19.32
CA GLU A 164 -24.59 9.01 -20.17
C GLU A 164 -23.24 9.70 -20.00
N CYS A 165 -22.19 8.90 -19.83
CA CYS A 165 -20.82 9.38 -19.75
C CYS A 165 -19.89 8.32 -20.34
N GLN A 166 -18.73 8.76 -20.82
CA GLN A 166 -17.69 7.89 -21.34
C GLN A 166 -16.39 8.14 -20.59
N GLN A 167 -15.65 7.08 -20.32
CA GLN A 167 -14.30 7.18 -19.81
C GLN A 167 -13.37 7.75 -20.88
N VAL A 168 -12.60 8.78 -20.51
CA VAL A 168 -11.53 9.33 -21.34
C VAL A 168 -10.20 8.68 -20.97
N ASN A 169 -9.39 8.36 -21.97
CA ASN A 169 -8.04 7.82 -21.79
C ASN A 169 -7.05 8.95 -21.52
N TRP A 170 -7.24 9.68 -20.42
CA TRP A 170 -6.27 10.66 -19.95
C TRP A 170 -5.34 10.01 -18.94
N GLY A 171 -4.04 10.26 -19.07
CA GLY A 171 -3.06 9.85 -18.08
C GLY A 171 -3.34 10.56 -16.76
N THR A 172 -3.29 9.82 -15.66
CA THR A 172 -3.33 10.40 -14.32
C THR A 172 -1.91 10.83 -13.92
N GLU A 173 -1.78 12.04 -13.40
CA GLU A 173 -0.53 12.52 -12.80
C GLU A 173 -0.61 12.37 -11.28
N LYS A 174 0.51 11.99 -10.65
CA LYS A 174 0.61 11.87 -9.20
C LYS A 174 1.20 13.15 -8.62
N ILE A 175 0.58 13.65 -7.55
CA ILE A 175 1.09 14.81 -6.80
C ILE A 175 1.93 14.26 -5.64
N MET A 176 3.24 14.51 -5.70
CA MET A 176 4.22 14.07 -4.69
C MET A 176 5.02 15.24 -4.10
N ASP A 177 4.46 16.47 -4.14
CA ASP A 177 5.15 17.66 -3.64
C ASP A 177 5.20 17.67 -2.11
N MET A 178 6.39 17.42 -1.57
CA MET A 178 6.65 17.44 -0.13
C MET A 178 6.90 18.86 0.41
N SER A 179 6.92 19.88 -0.45
CA SER A 179 7.23 21.27 -0.09
C SER A 179 6.03 21.98 0.50
N GLY A 180 6.23 22.77 1.57
CA GLY A 180 5.17 23.65 2.10
C GLY A 180 4.12 22.97 2.98
N TRP A 181 4.24 21.68 3.25
CA TRP A 181 3.46 21.03 4.31
C TRP A 181 3.83 21.58 5.68
N ILE A 182 2.83 21.78 6.53
CA ILE A 182 2.98 22.39 7.87
C ILE A 182 2.25 21.58 8.94
N LEU A 183 2.76 21.59 10.17
CA LEU A 183 2.11 20.94 11.31
C LEU A 183 1.11 21.93 11.94
N THR A 184 -0.14 21.47 12.13
CA THR A 184 -1.28 22.29 12.53
C THR A 184 -2.16 21.62 13.59
N ASP A 185 -3.03 22.40 14.23
CA ASP A 185 -4.12 21.92 15.09
C ASP A 185 -5.21 21.13 14.34
N ALA A 186 -6.20 20.60 15.06
CA ALA A 186 -7.30 19.82 14.51
C ALA A 186 -8.23 20.59 13.55
N ASP A 187 -8.19 21.93 13.57
CA ASP A 187 -9.01 22.81 12.75
C ASP A 187 -8.26 23.41 11.54
N GLY A 188 -6.96 23.18 11.44
CA GLY A 188 -6.11 23.77 10.41
C GLY A 188 -5.84 25.27 10.59
N LYS A 189 -6.04 25.83 11.79
CA LYS A 189 -5.97 27.27 12.08
C LYS A 189 -4.65 27.69 12.72
N ARG A 190 -4.19 26.97 13.75
CA ARG A 190 -2.91 27.22 14.41
C ARG A 190 -1.84 26.36 13.79
N SER A 191 -0.77 26.99 13.30
CA SER A 191 0.33 26.29 12.65
C SER A 191 1.65 26.58 13.35
N SER A 192 2.52 25.56 13.41
CA SER A 192 3.91 25.73 13.83
C SER A 192 4.77 26.33 12.72
N SER A 193 5.96 26.82 13.07
CA SER A 193 6.94 27.32 12.09
C SER A 193 7.42 26.22 11.13
N LEU A 194 7.84 26.65 9.93
CA LEU A 194 8.24 25.80 8.79
C LEU A 194 9.11 24.61 9.23
N LEU A 195 8.65 23.41 8.92
CA LEU A 195 9.37 22.18 9.16
C LEU A 195 10.60 22.14 8.26
N LYS A 196 11.75 21.76 8.83
CA LYS A 196 12.90 21.38 8.01
C LYS A 196 12.55 20.06 7.35
N SER A 197 12.04 20.12 6.12
CA SER A 197 12.03 18.96 5.24
C SER A 197 13.45 18.41 5.17
N SER A 198 13.63 17.13 5.49
CA SER A 198 14.93 16.47 5.33
C SER A 198 15.22 16.37 3.83
N PHE A 199 15.91 17.38 3.28
CA PHE A 199 16.27 17.44 1.85
C PHE A 199 15.08 17.34 0.87
N GLY A 200 13.86 17.72 1.26
CA GLY A 200 12.69 17.61 0.37
C GLY A 200 12.04 16.21 0.37
N LEU A 201 12.54 15.24 1.13
CA LEU A 201 12.16 13.83 1.01
C LEU A 201 11.14 13.34 2.05
N SER A 202 11.04 14.00 3.21
CA SER A 202 10.09 13.61 4.25
C SER A 202 9.72 14.78 5.15
N LEU A 203 8.47 14.76 5.62
CA LEU A 203 8.01 15.63 6.70
C LEU A 203 8.47 15.01 8.01
N THR A 204 9.14 15.78 8.86
CA THR A 204 9.57 15.29 10.18
C THR A 204 9.27 16.32 11.25
N ALA A 205 8.59 15.89 12.31
CA ALA A 205 8.37 16.68 13.51
C ALA A 205 9.11 16.01 14.68
N ASN A 206 9.93 16.80 15.35
CA ASN A 206 10.77 16.34 16.46
C ASN A 206 10.10 16.58 17.82
N SER A 207 10.80 16.22 18.89
CA SER A 207 10.30 16.31 20.26
C SER A 207 9.88 17.72 20.67
N ARG A 208 10.56 18.77 20.19
CA ARG A 208 10.19 20.17 20.49
C ARG A 208 8.84 20.55 19.89
N GLN A 209 8.54 20.07 18.68
CA GLN A 209 7.26 20.34 18.03
C GLN A 209 6.14 19.49 18.65
N MET A 210 6.44 18.23 19.00
CA MET A 210 5.48 17.33 19.63
C MET A 210 5.14 17.69 21.09
N GLN A 211 5.94 18.54 21.73
CA GLN A 211 5.60 19.12 23.05
C GLN A 211 4.36 20.03 22.99
N ASP A 212 4.08 20.67 21.84
CA ASP A 212 2.87 21.44 21.64
C ASP A 212 1.69 20.50 21.36
N LYS A 213 1.01 20.08 22.43
CA LYS A 213 -0.14 19.17 22.37
C LYS A 213 -1.35 19.72 21.62
N SER A 214 -1.33 20.99 21.18
CA SER A 214 -2.38 21.53 20.32
C SER A 214 -2.22 21.11 18.86
N LEU A 215 -1.04 20.66 18.45
CA LEU A 215 -0.73 20.24 17.09
C LEU A 215 -1.03 18.75 16.90
N ALA A 216 -1.66 18.40 15.77
CA ALA A 216 -2.13 17.05 15.53
C ALA A 216 -2.04 16.58 14.07
N TYR A 217 -1.98 17.49 13.09
CA TYR A 217 -2.08 17.14 11.67
C TYR A 217 -1.00 17.80 10.80
N TRP A 218 -0.59 17.09 9.76
CA TRP A 218 0.09 17.63 8.59
C TRP A 218 -0.95 18.26 7.67
N LYS A 219 -0.86 19.58 7.44
CA LYS A 219 -1.71 20.32 6.52
C LYS A 219 -1.03 20.48 5.17
N ALA A 220 -1.75 20.13 4.12
CA ALA A 220 -1.26 20.11 2.76
C ALA A 220 -1.06 21.52 2.18
N PRO A 221 -0.07 21.72 1.30
CA PRO A 221 0.14 22.95 0.55
C PRO A 221 -0.86 23.10 -0.60
N SER A 222 -0.88 24.26 -1.24
CA SER A 222 -1.72 24.61 -2.40
C SER A 222 -1.67 23.60 -3.53
N ALA A 223 -0.52 22.94 -3.72
CA ALA A 223 -0.33 21.87 -4.70
C ALA A 223 -1.38 20.74 -4.57
N TYR A 224 -1.96 20.50 -3.38
CA TYR A 224 -2.98 19.47 -3.17
C TYR A 224 -4.41 20.00 -3.13
N LEU A 225 -4.60 21.32 -2.99
CA LEU A 225 -5.90 21.95 -2.74
C LEU A 225 -6.65 22.30 -4.04
N GLY A 226 -5.94 22.39 -5.16
CA GLY A 226 -6.56 22.71 -6.45
C GLY A 226 -6.64 24.20 -6.76
N ASP A 227 -5.66 24.95 -6.26
CA ASP A 227 -5.55 26.40 -6.48
C ASP A 227 -5.32 26.76 -7.96
N LEU A 228 -5.62 28.02 -8.28
CA LEU A 228 -5.26 28.66 -9.55
C LEU A 228 -3.74 28.68 -9.70
N VAL A 229 -3.20 27.83 -10.58
CA VAL A 229 -1.81 27.93 -11.01
C VAL A 229 -1.84 28.43 -12.46
N SER A 230 -1.26 29.60 -12.70
CA SER A 230 -1.07 30.13 -14.06
C SER A 230 -2.37 30.32 -14.86
N ASN A 231 -3.44 30.84 -14.23
CA ASN A 231 -4.78 31.04 -14.82
C ASN A 231 -5.53 29.74 -15.20
N LEU A 232 -5.08 28.57 -14.71
CA LEU A 232 -5.81 27.31 -14.83
C LEU A 232 -6.35 26.91 -13.46
N THR A 233 -7.66 26.74 -13.35
CA THR A 233 -8.31 26.20 -12.14
C THR A 233 -8.18 24.69 -12.15
N PHE A 234 -7.44 24.12 -11.20
CA PHE A 234 -7.23 22.67 -11.10
C PHE A 234 -8.18 22.06 -10.07
N TYR A 235 -9.39 21.69 -10.48
CA TYR A 235 -10.29 20.96 -9.59
C TYR A 235 -9.70 19.59 -9.20
N ARG A 236 -9.73 19.26 -7.92
CA ARG A 236 -9.29 17.94 -7.40
C ARG A 236 -10.37 16.87 -7.53
N ILE A 237 -11.44 17.17 -8.26
CA ILE A 237 -12.49 16.23 -8.66
C ILE A 237 -11.94 15.03 -9.44
N LEU A 238 -10.84 15.21 -10.19
CA LEU A 238 -10.16 14.13 -10.92
C LEU A 238 -9.49 13.10 -9.99
N SER A 239 -9.31 13.43 -8.70
CA SER A 239 -8.81 12.49 -7.70
C SER A 239 -9.88 11.50 -7.23
N TYR A 240 -11.16 11.72 -7.57
CA TYR A 240 -12.24 10.81 -7.22
C TYR A 240 -12.02 9.41 -7.81
N GLY A 241 -12.18 8.39 -6.98
CA GLY A 241 -11.88 7.00 -7.33
C GLY A 241 -10.39 6.62 -7.21
N GLY A 242 -9.49 7.61 -7.16
CA GLY A 242 -8.06 7.44 -6.92
C GLY A 242 -7.71 7.23 -5.43
N TYR A 243 -6.42 7.30 -5.12
CA TYR A 243 -5.88 7.01 -3.80
C TYR A 243 -4.93 8.10 -3.31
N LEU A 244 -5.09 8.48 -2.04
CA LEU A 244 -4.04 9.14 -1.27
C LEU A 244 -3.16 8.07 -0.65
N HIS A 245 -1.93 7.99 -1.15
CA HIS A 245 -0.91 7.09 -0.64
C HIS A 245 0.07 7.88 0.23
N TYR A 246 0.47 7.32 1.37
CA TYR A 246 1.54 7.89 2.20
C TYR A 246 2.15 6.85 3.14
N PHE A 247 3.37 7.10 3.58
CA PHE A 247 4.05 6.33 4.60
C PHE A 247 4.13 7.13 5.90
N VAL A 248 3.85 6.47 7.02
CA VAL A 248 3.96 7.09 8.34
C VAL A 248 4.91 6.32 9.25
N TYR A 249 5.63 7.06 10.08
CA TYR A 249 6.48 6.55 11.14
C TYR A 249 6.34 7.45 12.36
N PHE A 250 6.26 6.87 13.55
CA PHE A 250 6.26 7.63 14.80
C PHE A 250 6.96 6.85 15.92
N ALA A 251 7.39 7.58 16.95
CA ALA A 251 7.99 7.00 18.16
C ALA A 251 7.46 7.72 19.40
N ALA A 252 7.13 6.97 20.46
CA ALA A 252 6.76 7.50 21.76
C ALA A 252 7.83 7.23 22.84
N ASP A 253 7.80 7.98 23.94
CA ASP A 253 8.71 7.82 25.09
C ASP A 253 8.19 6.84 26.16
N ALA A 254 6.89 6.58 26.17
CA ALA A 254 6.20 5.80 27.18
C ALA A 254 5.09 4.98 26.54
N HIS A 255 4.79 3.84 27.17
CA HIS A 255 3.62 3.05 26.81
C HIS A 255 2.36 3.83 27.18
N GLY A 256 1.43 3.92 26.25
CA GLY A 256 0.16 4.61 26.44
C GLY A 256 -0.84 4.26 25.35
N PRO A 257 -2.06 4.81 25.44
CA PRO A 257 -3.07 4.57 24.43
C PRO A 257 -2.78 5.39 23.17
N LEU A 258 -3.16 4.81 22.03
CA LEU A 258 -3.27 5.55 20.77
C LEU A 258 -4.33 6.66 20.89
N THR A 259 -4.14 7.75 20.15
CA THR A 259 -5.11 8.84 20.09
C THR A 259 -6.27 8.46 19.15
N PRO A 260 -7.55 8.58 19.54
CA PRO A 260 -8.67 8.32 18.63
C PRO A 260 -8.90 9.58 17.78
N MET A 261 -8.28 9.64 16.60
CA MET A 261 -8.35 10.79 15.69
C MET A 261 -8.60 10.30 14.26
N ALA A 262 -9.23 11.14 13.44
CA ALA A 262 -9.30 10.89 12.01
C ALA A 262 -7.90 10.86 11.40
N ASP A 263 -7.69 9.99 10.42
CA ASP A 263 -6.39 9.86 9.76
C ASP A 263 -6.27 10.81 8.57
N VAL A 264 -7.39 11.07 7.89
CA VAL A 264 -7.47 12.05 6.79
C VAL A 264 -8.70 12.93 6.98
N VAL A 265 -8.51 14.24 6.81
CA VAL A 265 -9.57 15.25 6.88
C VAL A 265 -9.57 16.06 5.59
N LEU A 266 -10.73 16.20 4.96
CA LEU A 266 -10.95 17.07 3.82
C LEU A 266 -11.99 18.13 4.19
N LYS A 267 -11.75 19.37 3.77
CA LYS A 267 -12.73 20.46 3.85
C LYS A 267 -12.87 21.12 2.50
N GLY A 268 -14.10 21.34 2.10
CA GLY A 268 -14.42 21.98 0.82
C GLY A 268 -15.89 22.31 0.74
N ASN A 269 -16.24 23.39 0.04
CA ASN A 269 -17.64 23.81 -0.14
C ASN A 269 -18.48 23.78 1.15
N ARG A 270 -17.91 24.31 2.25
CA ARG A 270 -18.51 24.38 3.60
C ARG A 270 -18.77 23.04 4.31
N MET A 271 -18.29 21.93 3.78
CA MET A 271 -18.35 20.62 4.42
C MET A 271 -16.97 20.21 4.93
N THR A 272 -16.94 19.51 6.06
CA THR A 272 -15.73 18.88 6.61
C THR A 272 -16.00 17.39 6.76
N ILE A 273 -15.24 16.58 6.04
CA ILE A 273 -15.37 15.12 6.03
C ILE A 273 -14.08 14.47 6.51
N GLU A 274 -14.23 13.32 7.16
CA GLU A 274 -13.14 12.62 7.83
C GLU A 274 -13.14 11.14 7.48
N HIS A 275 -11.95 10.56 7.43
CA HIS A 275 -11.71 9.14 7.26
C HIS A 275 -10.83 8.62 8.39
N SER A 276 -11.22 7.47 8.96
CA SER A 276 -10.50 6.82 10.04
C SER A 276 -10.19 5.37 9.66
N LEU A 277 -8.93 4.99 9.80
CA LEU A 277 -8.42 3.67 9.47
C LEU A 277 -8.63 2.71 10.63
N LYS A 278 -9.18 1.53 10.33
CA LYS A 278 -9.36 0.43 11.28
C LYS A 278 -8.14 -0.49 11.26
N MET A 279 -6.98 0.03 11.64
CA MET A 279 -5.73 -0.75 11.67
C MET A 279 -4.87 -0.40 12.89
N ASN A 280 -3.93 -1.28 13.22
CA ASN A 280 -2.95 -1.03 14.27
C ASN A 280 -1.79 -0.21 13.71
N PHE A 281 -1.30 0.74 14.50
CA PHE A 281 -0.15 1.57 14.17
C PHE A 281 1.03 1.20 15.07
N PRO A 282 1.86 0.21 14.69
CA PRO A 282 3.04 -0.16 15.47
C PRO A 282 4.05 0.99 15.56
N GLU A 283 4.60 1.20 16.75
CA GLU A 283 5.65 2.19 16.96
C GLU A 283 6.94 1.81 16.25
N ARG A 284 7.70 2.82 15.79
CA ARG A 284 9.03 2.66 15.17
C ARG A 284 9.07 1.79 13.91
N GLU A 285 7.92 1.60 13.27
CA GLU A 285 7.81 0.94 11.96
C GLU A 285 7.38 1.94 10.89
N ASN A 286 7.75 1.67 9.63
CA ASN A 286 7.24 2.42 8.50
C ASN A 286 5.96 1.74 8.01
N ILE A 287 4.83 2.44 8.15
CA ILE A 287 3.51 1.92 7.81
C ILE A 287 3.06 2.54 6.49
N SER A 288 2.69 1.70 5.52
CA SER A 288 2.13 2.15 4.23
C SER A 288 0.63 2.30 4.34
N ILE A 289 0.11 3.46 3.91
CA ILE A 289 -1.31 3.79 3.99
C ILE A 289 -1.82 4.15 2.61
N SER A 290 -3.01 3.66 2.28
CA SER A 290 -3.72 3.96 1.04
C SER A 290 -5.18 4.26 1.35
N VAL A 291 -5.60 5.50 1.13
CA VAL A 291 -6.99 5.93 1.34
C VAL A 291 -7.64 6.20 0.00
N ARG A 292 -8.70 5.46 -0.33
CA ARG A 292 -9.47 5.67 -1.56
C ARG A 292 -10.37 6.89 -1.43
N PHE A 293 -10.31 7.77 -2.43
CA PHE A 293 -11.14 8.97 -2.50
C PHE A 293 -12.48 8.67 -3.14
N SER A 294 -13.35 7.98 -2.40
CA SER A 294 -14.73 7.66 -2.80
C SER A 294 -15.60 7.43 -1.56
N GLU A 295 -16.90 7.70 -1.70
CA GLU A 295 -17.96 7.41 -0.72
C GLU A 295 -18.11 5.93 -0.35
N ILE A 296 -17.54 5.03 -1.17
CA ILE A 296 -17.52 3.59 -0.90
C ILE A 296 -16.63 3.30 0.33
N SER A 297 -15.61 4.11 0.56
CA SER A 297 -14.80 4.07 1.78
C SER A 297 -15.51 4.75 2.96
N ASP A 298 -15.09 4.41 4.17
CA ASP A 298 -15.65 4.88 5.45
C ASP A 298 -15.39 6.39 5.70
N TRP A 299 -16.03 7.26 4.91
CA TRP A 299 -15.99 8.71 5.04
C TRP A 299 -17.25 9.24 5.74
N PHE A 300 -17.05 10.11 6.73
CA PHE A 300 -18.12 10.66 7.57
C PHE A 300 -18.01 12.18 7.68
N HIS A 301 -19.15 12.86 7.81
CA HIS A 301 -19.16 14.27 8.19
C HIS A 301 -18.62 14.45 9.61
N ARG A 302 -17.69 15.39 9.82
CA ARG A 302 -17.07 15.65 11.13
C ARG A 302 -18.13 15.97 12.20
N ASP A 303 -19.11 16.81 11.86
CA ASP A 303 -20.06 17.36 12.84
C ASP A 303 -21.23 16.41 13.15
N THR A 304 -21.72 15.69 12.14
CA THR A 304 -22.92 14.84 12.28
C THR A 304 -22.59 13.36 12.40
N HIS A 305 -21.36 12.94 12.08
CA HIS A 305 -20.93 11.55 11.94
C HIS A 305 -21.80 10.71 10.99
N ILE A 306 -22.55 11.36 10.10
CA ILE A 306 -23.32 10.69 9.05
C ILE A 306 -22.37 10.35 7.91
N ARG A 307 -22.58 9.18 7.29
CA ARG A 307 -21.79 8.73 6.14
C ARG A 307 -21.99 9.68 4.95
N VAL A 308 -20.88 10.07 4.33
CA VAL A 308 -20.87 10.97 3.18
C VAL A 308 -21.38 10.24 1.94
N ASN A 309 -22.29 10.87 1.18
CA ASN A 309 -22.74 10.32 -0.10
C ASN A 309 -21.86 10.81 -1.28
N LYS A 310 -22.01 10.18 -2.45
CA LYS A 310 -21.24 10.51 -3.66
C LYS A 310 -21.29 12.00 -4.03
N ARG A 311 -22.48 12.61 -3.96
CA ARG A 311 -22.69 14.03 -4.31
C ARG A 311 -21.89 14.94 -3.39
N GLU A 312 -21.98 14.71 -2.09
CA GLU A 312 -21.27 15.47 -1.06
C GLU A 312 -19.76 15.31 -1.21
N PHE A 313 -19.27 14.07 -1.40
CA PHE A 313 -17.85 13.79 -1.58
C PHE A 313 -17.27 14.51 -2.79
N MET A 314 -17.95 14.41 -3.94
CA MET A 314 -17.56 15.12 -5.17
C MET A 314 -17.63 16.64 -5.00
N THR A 315 -18.59 17.14 -4.23
CA THR A 315 -18.70 18.57 -3.93
C THR A 315 -17.52 19.05 -3.08
N VAL A 316 -17.04 18.26 -2.11
CA VAL A 316 -15.80 18.58 -1.37
C VAL A 316 -14.60 18.62 -2.32
N LEU A 317 -14.44 17.62 -3.20
CA LEU A 317 -13.32 17.56 -4.15
C LEU A 317 -13.34 18.64 -5.24
N ALA A 318 -14.53 19.21 -5.52
CA ALA A 318 -14.67 20.30 -6.47
C ALA A 318 -14.04 21.62 -5.97
N ASP A 319 -13.84 21.78 -4.65
CA ASP A 319 -13.15 22.95 -4.08
C ASP A 319 -12.51 22.54 -2.75
N VAL A 320 -11.32 21.92 -2.81
CA VAL A 320 -10.63 21.42 -1.63
C VAL A 320 -9.90 22.59 -0.96
N GLN A 321 -10.45 23.10 0.12
CA GLN A 321 -9.88 24.21 0.89
C GLN A 321 -8.90 23.75 1.97
N LEU A 322 -9.01 22.48 2.39
CA LEU A 322 -8.15 21.88 3.39
C LEU A 322 -7.99 20.39 3.12
N LEU A 323 -6.74 19.92 3.14
CA LEU A 323 -6.39 18.51 3.29
C LEU A 323 -5.46 18.41 4.49
N MET A 324 -5.80 17.54 5.43
CA MET A 324 -4.97 17.24 6.59
C MET A 324 -4.81 15.74 6.75
N VAL A 325 -3.59 15.33 7.10
CA VAL A 325 -3.23 13.95 7.38
C VAL A 325 -2.66 13.88 8.78
N ARG A 326 -3.10 12.89 9.55
CA ARG A 326 -2.74 12.76 10.95
C ARG A 326 -1.23 12.71 11.17
N ALA A 327 -0.75 13.49 12.13
CA ALA A 327 0.64 13.53 12.52
C ALA A 327 0.89 12.88 13.89
N VAL A 328 -0.13 12.83 14.76
CA VAL A 328 -0.03 12.35 16.14
C VAL A 328 -0.84 11.07 16.32
N TYR A 329 -0.14 9.97 16.60
CA TYR A 329 -0.72 8.64 16.78
C TYR A 329 -0.79 8.23 18.25
N HIS A 330 0.09 8.80 19.07
CA HIS A 330 0.24 8.44 20.47
C HIS A 330 0.30 9.67 21.38
N LYS A 331 -0.23 9.57 22.61
CA LYS A 331 -0.33 10.70 23.56
C LYS A 331 1.03 11.28 23.98
N HIS A 332 2.04 10.43 24.03
CA HIS A 332 3.42 10.79 24.42
C HIS A 332 4.38 10.63 23.23
N GLN A 333 3.91 10.95 22.04
CA GLN A 333 4.70 10.89 20.83
C GLN A 333 5.84 11.92 20.88
N MET A 334 7.05 11.49 20.57
CA MET A 334 8.25 12.32 20.52
C MET A 334 8.67 12.66 19.10
N GLN A 335 8.28 11.83 18.14
CA GLN A 335 8.63 12.02 16.74
C GLN A 335 7.49 11.57 15.83
N SER A 336 7.31 12.30 14.73
CA SER A 336 6.46 11.90 13.61
C SER A 336 7.23 12.12 12.32
N ARG A 337 7.08 11.19 11.37
CA ARG A 337 7.60 11.31 10.02
C ARG A 337 6.55 10.84 9.01
N CYS A 338 6.38 11.61 7.93
CA CYS A 338 5.43 11.30 6.86
C CYS A 338 6.05 11.50 5.48
N VAL A 339 5.70 10.65 4.52
CA VAL A 339 6.13 10.71 3.10
C VAL A 339 4.92 10.47 2.22
N PHE A 340 4.65 11.35 1.25
CA PHE A 340 3.51 11.25 0.31
C PHE A 340 3.94 10.65 -1.03
#